data_AF-A0A4Z0R0H3-F1
#
_entry.id   AF-A0A4Z0R0H3-F1
#
_cell.length_a   1.000
_cell.length_b   1.000
_cell.length_c   1.000
_cell.angle_alpha   90.00
_cell.angle_beta   90.00
_cell.angle_gamma   90.00
#
_symmetry.space_group_name_H-M   'P 1'
#
loop_
_entity.id
_entity.type
_entity.pdbx_description
1 polymer ?
#
loop_
_entity_poly.entity_id
_entity_poly.type
_entity_poly.pdbx_seq_one_letter_code
_entity_poly.pdbx_strand_id
1 'polypeptide(L)'
;MGQEFTCLDCGKKDIGNISCPNGHYICDECHGKGLFGTVKDYVITTKSEDPLEIAELLMDLNSIPMLGCENAWITAGALMAALKNEGTAKVTNEQIDEALNRTKKQAIGGYCGLTGVCGIAPAIGACFSVIFGATCSKDRETATTMRIVARILGTIANETGPCCCKNFVRKSLVEATKIVKEQLCVSLPLVNENIACKHSDRHPHGCRKEKCSYFGKDTI
;
A
#
# COMPACT_ATOMS: atom_id res chain seq x y z
N MET A 1 20.04 -6.56 -13.71
CA MET A 1 19.53 -7.68 -14.54
C MET A 1 19.09 -8.79 -13.61
N GLY A 2 18.02 -9.51 -13.95
CA GLY A 2 17.55 -10.64 -13.17
C GLY A 2 18.57 -11.77 -13.15
N GLN A 3 18.60 -12.53 -12.05
CA GLN A 3 19.49 -13.67 -11.82
C GLN A 3 18.66 -14.87 -11.39
N GLU A 4 19.11 -16.08 -11.71
CA GLU A 4 18.47 -17.30 -11.20
C GLU A 4 18.78 -17.45 -9.70
N PHE A 5 17.75 -17.63 -8.90
CA PHE A 5 17.86 -17.92 -7.48
C PHE A 5 17.03 -19.14 -7.11
N THR A 6 17.38 -19.78 -5.99
CA THR A 6 16.57 -20.81 -5.35
C THR A 6 15.93 -20.22 -4.10
N CYS A 7 14.60 -20.27 -4.00
CA CYS A 7 13.86 -19.78 -2.85
C CYS A 7 14.24 -20.60 -1.60
N LEU A 8 14.61 -19.92 -0.50
CA LEU A 8 14.98 -20.60 0.73
C LEU A 8 13.79 -21.30 1.42
N ASP A 9 12.57 -20.81 1.22
CA ASP A 9 11.38 -21.34 1.89
C ASP A 9 10.78 -22.54 1.17
N CYS A 10 10.70 -22.51 -0.17
CA CYS A 10 10.02 -23.54 -0.95
C CYS A 10 10.92 -24.30 -1.94
N GLY A 11 12.19 -23.92 -2.08
CA GLY A 11 13.14 -24.56 -3.01
C GLY A 11 12.87 -24.30 -4.50
N LYS A 12 11.84 -23.51 -4.85
CA LYS A 12 11.55 -23.15 -6.25
C LYS A 12 12.71 -22.34 -6.83
N LYS A 13 13.12 -22.68 -8.05
CA LYS A 13 14.02 -21.85 -8.86
C LYS A 13 13.23 -20.83 -9.65
N ASP A 14 13.66 -19.57 -9.62
CA ASP A 14 13.02 -18.48 -10.35
C ASP A 14 14.02 -17.37 -10.69
N ILE A 15 13.66 -16.48 -11.62
CA ILE A 15 14.45 -15.30 -11.94
C ILE A 15 14.08 -14.18 -10.97
N GLY A 16 15.00 -13.85 -10.06
CA GLY A 16 14.85 -12.76 -9.10
C GLY A 16 15.61 -11.50 -9.52
N ASN A 17 15.08 -10.34 -9.15
CA ASN A 17 15.77 -9.06 -9.30
C ASN A 17 16.28 -8.48 -7.97
N ILE A 18 15.90 -9.11 -6.86
CA ILE A 18 16.16 -8.62 -5.50
C ILE A 18 16.53 -9.82 -4.64
N SER A 19 17.69 -9.74 -4.01
CA SER A 19 18.14 -10.63 -2.95
C SER A 19 18.71 -9.79 -1.82
N CYS A 20 18.78 -10.36 -0.61
CA CYS A 20 19.41 -9.64 0.50
C CYS A 20 20.94 -9.60 0.32
N PRO A 21 21.67 -8.72 1.03
CA PRO A 21 23.13 -8.65 0.97
C PRO A 21 23.86 -9.98 1.27
N ASN A 22 23.22 -10.88 2.03
CA ASN A 22 23.75 -12.20 2.36
C ASN A 22 23.38 -13.28 1.31
N GLY A 23 22.80 -12.90 0.17
CA GLY A 23 22.41 -13.81 -0.92
C GLY A 23 21.10 -14.55 -0.70
N HIS A 24 20.34 -14.25 0.36
CA HIS A 24 19.04 -14.88 0.59
C HIS A 24 18.01 -14.38 -0.42
N TYR A 25 17.29 -15.32 -1.02
CA TYR A 25 16.18 -15.06 -1.94
C TYR A 25 14.93 -15.80 -1.45
N ILE A 26 13.81 -15.09 -1.43
CA ILE A 26 12.48 -15.62 -1.14
C ILE A 26 11.60 -15.23 -2.33
N CYS A 27 10.93 -16.20 -2.95
CA CYS A 27 10.07 -15.94 -4.11
C CYS A 27 8.82 -15.14 -3.71
N ASP A 28 8.18 -14.50 -4.69
CA ASP A 28 6.99 -13.66 -4.47
C ASP A 28 5.80 -14.41 -3.83
N GLU A 29 5.75 -15.74 -3.98
CA GLU A 29 4.72 -16.58 -3.35
C GLU A 29 4.97 -16.82 -1.84
N CYS A 30 6.24 -16.88 -1.44
CA CYS A 30 6.64 -17.11 -0.04
C CYS A 30 6.80 -15.79 0.71
N HIS A 31 7.25 -14.75 0.02
CA HIS A 31 7.45 -13.41 0.58
C HIS A 31 6.14 -12.88 1.19
N GLY A 32 6.18 -12.58 2.48
CA GLY A 32 5.03 -12.01 3.19
C GLY A 32 3.81 -12.95 3.32
N LYS A 33 3.95 -14.27 3.07
CA LYS A 33 2.82 -15.22 3.08
C LYS A 33 2.02 -15.20 4.39
N GLY A 34 2.70 -15.13 5.54
CA GLY A 34 2.05 -14.98 6.85
C GLY A 34 1.49 -13.58 7.10
N LEU A 35 2.17 -12.54 6.60
CA LEU A 35 1.82 -11.13 6.81
C LEU A 35 0.53 -10.75 6.09
N PHE A 36 0.27 -11.34 4.93
CA PHE A 36 -0.98 -11.09 4.21
C PHE A 36 -2.21 -11.46 5.05
N GLY A 37 -2.17 -12.62 5.73
CA GLY A 37 -3.23 -13.05 6.64
C GLY A 37 -3.40 -12.07 7.81
N THR A 38 -2.30 -11.71 8.46
CA THR A 38 -2.31 -10.73 9.57
C THR A 38 -2.91 -9.38 9.17
N VAL A 39 -2.50 -8.82 8.02
CA VAL A 39 -3.06 -7.56 7.50
C VAL A 39 -4.54 -7.72 7.24
N LYS A 40 -4.95 -8.80 6.56
CA LYS A 40 -6.34 -9.09 6.22
C LYS A 40 -7.23 -9.18 7.47
N ASP A 41 -6.83 -9.98 8.45
CA ASP A 41 -7.59 -10.21 9.67
C ASP A 41 -7.79 -8.92 10.46
N TYR A 42 -6.75 -8.07 10.52
CA TYR A 42 -6.82 -6.78 11.17
C TYR A 42 -7.78 -5.81 10.46
N VAL A 43 -7.67 -5.65 9.14
CA VAL A 43 -8.51 -4.68 8.41
C VAL A 43 -9.98 -5.12 8.32
N ILE A 44 -10.26 -6.42 8.42
CA ILE A 44 -11.63 -6.92 8.51
C ILE A 44 -12.24 -6.59 9.88
N THR A 45 -11.46 -6.65 10.95
CA THR A 45 -11.96 -6.55 12.34
C THR A 45 -11.93 -5.13 12.91
N THR A 46 -11.05 -4.26 12.41
CA THR A 46 -10.91 -2.87 12.88
C THR A 46 -12.22 -2.08 12.77
N LYS A 47 -12.40 -1.15 13.70
CA LYS A 47 -13.55 -0.23 13.79
C LYS A 47 -13.18 1.22 13.48
N SER A 48 -11.90 1.51 13.23
CA SER A 48 -11.48 2.87 12.88
C SER A 48 -12.02 3.26 11.51
N GLU A 49 -12.43 4.51 11.37
CA GLU A 49 -12.80 5.16 10.12
C GLU A 49 -11.62 5.95 9.52
N ASP A 50 -10.49 6.06 10.24
CA ASP A 50 -9.32 6.78 9.79
C ASP A 50 -8.36 5.81 9.06
N PRO A 51 -8.19 5.92 7.74
CA PRO A 51 -7.31 5.04 7.00
C PRO A 51 -5.82 5.23 7.38
N LEU A 52 -5.40 6.42 7.82
CA LEU A 52 -4.03 6.61 8.30
C LEU A 52 -3.83 5.91 9.65
N GLU A 53 -4.77 6.00 10.58
CA GLU A 53 -4.69 5.30 11.86
C GLU A 53 -4.52 3.79 11.66
N ILE A 54 -5.36 3.19 10.81
CA ILE A 54 -5.28 1.76 10.45
C ILE A 54 -3.91 1.43 9.86
N ALA A 55 -3.42 2.28 8.95
CA ALA A 55 -2.15 2.05 8.27
C ALA A 55 -0.94 2.18 9.21
N GLU A 56 -0.91 3.19 10.09
CA GLU A 56 0.18 3.38 11.05
C GLU A 56 0.27 2.17 12.01
N LEU A 57 -0.86 1.72 12.55
CA LEU A 57 -0.89 0.55 13.45
C LEU A 57 -0.32 -0.70 12.77
N LEU A 58 -0.65 -0.95 11.51
CA LEU A 58 -0.10 -2.07 10.75
C LEU A 58 1.37 -1.86 10.38
N MET A 59 1.75 -0.66 9.94
CA MET A 59 3.14 -0.36 9.56
C MET A 59 4.11 -0.42 10.75
N ASP A 60 3.61 -0.32 11.97
CA ASP A 60 4.36 -0.39 13.21
C ASP A 60 4.68 -1.80 13.68
N LEU A 61 4.02 -2.82 13.11
CA LEU A 61 4.34 -4.20 13.40
C LEU A 61 5.79 -4.51 13.01
N ASN A 62 6.56 -5.11 13.92
CA ASN A 62 7.96 -5.48 13.69
C ASN A 62 8.15 -6.42 12.50
N SER A 63 7.13 -7.23 12.22
CA SER A 63 7.11 -8.18 11.12
C SER A 63 6.87 -7.52 9.76
N ILE A 64 6.42 -6.26 9.71
CA ILE A 64 6.25 -5.51 8.47
C ILE A 64 7.59 -4.86 8.08
N PRO A 65 8.13 -5.17 6.89
CA PRO A 65 9.41 -4.64 6.47
C PRO A 65 9.34 -3.13 6.22
N MET A 66 10.49 -2.48 6.28
CA MET A 66 10.59 -1.05 5.98
C MET A 66 10.22 -0.76 4.51
N LEU A 67 10.64 -1.65 3.61
CA LEU A 67 10.34 -1.63 2.18
C LEU A 67 9.79 -3.01 1.81
N GLY A 68 8.64 -3.05 1.16
CA GLY A 68 8.00 -4.31 0.82
C GLY A 68 6.58 -4.15 0.30
N CYS A 69 6.07 -5.16 -0.40
CA CYS A 69 4.73 -5.21 -0.97
C CYS A 69 3.62 -5.20 0.09
N GLU A 70 3.94 -5.59 1.32
CA GLU A 70 3.06 -5.55 2.48
C GLU A 70 2.44 -4.17 2.68
N ASN A 71 3.23 -3.12 2.45
CA ASN A 71 2.77 -1.73 2.57
C ASN A 71 1.67 -1.41 1.54
N ALA A 72 1.63 -2.07 0.38
CA ALA A 72 0.54 -1.93 -0.58
C ALA A 72 -0.75 -2.61 -0.08
N TRP A 73 -0.64 -3.78 0.56
CA TRP A 73 -1.78 -4.47 1.17
C TRP A 73 -2.37 -3.65 2.31
N ILE A 74 -1.50 -3.07 3.15
CA ILE A 74 -1.88 -2.15 4.22
C ILE A 74 -2.66 -0.96 3.64
N THR A 75 -2.15 -0.30 2.59
CA THR A 75 -2.86 0.83 1.95
C THR A 75 -4.26 0.42 1.48
N ALA A 76 -4.38 -0.69 0.73
CA ALA A 76 -5.67 -1.13 0.21
C ALA A 76 -6.65 -1.48 1.33
N GLY A 77 -6.20 -2.28 2.30
CA GLY A 77 -7.00 -2.71 3.42
C GLY A 77 -7.44 -1.55 4.30
N ALA A 78 -6.55 -0.60 4.59
CA ALA A 78 -6.85 0.58 5.40
C ALA A 78 -7.94 1.45 4.77
N LEU A 79 -7.82 1.75 3.47
CA LEU A 79 -8.83 2.55 2.76
C LEU A 79 -10.19 1.84 2.73
N MET A 80 -10.21 0.55 2.40
CA MET A 80 -11.47 -0.19 2.28
C MET A 80 -12.14 -0.44 3.64
N ALA A 81 -11.36 -0.66 4.70
CA ALA A 81 -11.87 -0.80 6.06
C ALA A 81 -12.45 0.53 6.58
N ALA A 82 -11.76 1.65 6.34
CA ALA A 82 -12.26 2.99 6.68
C ALA A 82 -13.61 3.28 5.98
N LEU A 83 -13.70 3.01 4.67
CA LEU A 83 -14.94 3.18 3.90
C LEU A 83 -16.07 2.24 4.37
N LYS A 84 -15.75 1.01 4.76
CA LYS A 84 -16.72 0.08 5.34
C LYS A 84 -17.28 0.62 6.66
N ASN A 85 -16.40 1.12 7.53
CA ASN A 85 -16.77 1.57 8.86
C ASN A 85 -17.56 2.89 8.81
N GLU A 86 -17.21 3.81 7.91
CA GLU A 86 -18.00 5.03 7.66
C GLU A 86 -19.39 4.69 7.07
N GLY A 87 -19.45 3.69 6.18
CA GLY A 87 -20.69 3.01 5.81
C GLY A 87 -21.48 3.58 4.63
N THR A 88 -21.24 4.81 4.18
CA THR A 88 -21.97 5.43 3.06
C THR A 88 -21.73 4.71 1.74
N ALA A 89 -20.48 4.29 1.50
CA ALA A 89 -20.09 3.53 0.30
C ALA A 89 -20.54 2.06 0.32
N LYS A 90 -21.12 1.58 1.44
CA LYS A 90 -21.58 0.20 1.65
C LYS A 90 -20.54 -0.88 1.30
N VAL A 91 -19.26 -0.60 1.58
CA VAL A 91 -18.17 -1.54 1.32
C VAL A 91 -18.35 -2.79 2.17
N THR A 92 -18.28 -3.98 1.56
CA THR A 92 -18.41 -5.26 2.26
C THR A 92 -17.06 -5.91 2.57
N ASN A 93 -17.04 -6.92 3.43
CA ASN A 93 -15.84 -7.71 3.70
C ASN A 93 -15.35 -8.45 2.44
N GLU A 94 -16.28 -8.92 1.59
CA GLU A 94 -15.94 -9.58 0.32
C GLU A 94 -15.26 -8.60 -0.65
N GLN A 95 -15.66 -7.32 -0.64
CA GLN A 95 -15.00 -6.28 -1.41
C GLN A 95 -13.61 -5.93 -0.88
N ILE A 96 -13.42 -5.92 0.45
CA ILE A 96 -12.08 -5.80 1.08
C ILE A 96 -11.19 -6.95 0.61
N ASP A 97 -11.70 -8.18 0.68
CA ASP A 97 -10.99 -9.39 0.26
C ASP A 97 -10.58 -9.34 -1.21
N GLU A 98 -11.50 -8.93 -2.08
CA GLU A 98 -11.23 -8.81 -3.52
C GLU A 98 -10.17 -7.73 -3.80
N ALA A 99 -10.26 -6.56 -3.16
CA ALA A 99 -9.27 -5.49 -3.32
C ALA A 99 -7.87 -5.93 -2.84
N LEU A 100 -7.79 -6.61 -1.70
CA LEU A 100 -6.53 -7.16 -1.19
C LEU A 100 -5.95 -8.23 -2.11
N ASN A 101 -6.77 -9.15 -2.63
CA ASN A 101 -6.33 -10.20 -3.54
C ASN A 101 -5.83 -9.64 -4.88
N ARG A 102 -6.50 -8.63 -5.45
CA ARG A 102 -6.02 -7.90 -6.64
C ARG A 102 -4.70 -7.19 -6.37
N THR A 103 -4.59 -6.54 -5.21
CA THR A 103 -3.37 -5.85 -4.79
C THR A 103 -2.21 -6.83 -4.66
N LYS A 104 -2.41 -7.98 -4.01
CA LYS A 104 -1.40 -9.02 -3.83
C LYS A 104 -0.82 -9.51 -5.17
N LYS A 105 -1.65 -9.60 -6.21
CA LYS A 105 -1.22 -10.03 -7.55
C LYS A 105 -0.39 -8.99 -8.32
N GLN A 106 -0.50 -7.71 -7.96
CA GLN A 106 0.13 -6.61 -8.72
C GLN A 106 1.24 -5.89 -7.95
N ALA A 107 1.19 -5.91 -6.62
CA ALA A 107 2.22 -5.35 -5.76
C ALA A 107 3.36 -6.35 -5.59
N ILE A 108 4.30 -6.35 -6.52
CA ILE A 108 5.48 -7.22 -6.52
C ILE A 108 6.70 -6.45 -6.02
N GLY A 109 7.59 -7.13 -5.29
CA GLY A 109 8.74 -6.53 -4.61
C GLY A 109 9.64 -5.70 -5.53
N GLY A 110 9.90 -4.45 -5.14
CA GLY A 110 10.80 -3.50 -5.84
C GLY A 110 10.40 -3.08 -7.25
N TYR A 111 9.16 -3.34 -7.67
CA TYR A 111 8.69 -2.96 -9.01
C TYR A 111 8.67 -1.45 -9.27
N CYS A 112 8.61 -0.60 -8.24
CA CYS A 112 8.79 0.84 -8.42
C CYS A 112 10.13 1.18 -9.09
N GLY A 113 11.22 0.46 -8.76
CA GLY A 113 12.52 0.64 -9.38
C GLY A 113 12.70 -0.15 -10.69
N LEU A 114 11.94 -1.23 -10.89
CA LEU A 114 12.05 -2.08 -12.08
C LEU A 114 11.18 -1.62 -13.24
N THR A 115 10.00 -1.05 -12.97
CA THR A 115 9.00 -0.69 -13.98
C THR A 115 8.48 0.74 -13.85
N GLY A 116 8.88 1.47 -12.80
CA GLY A 116 8.38 2.83 -12.53
C GLY A 116 6.98 2.86 -11.90
N VAL A 117 6.37 1.70 -11.61
CA VAL A 117 5.03 1.62 -11.01
C VAL A 117 5.13 1.03 -9.61
N CYS A 118 4.91 1.87 -8.60
CA CYS A 118 4.87 1.42 -7.20
C CYS A 118 3.61 0.59 -6.93
N GLY A 119 3.72 -0.51 -6.18
CA GLY A 119 2.60 -1.39 -5.81
C GLY A 119 1.46 -0.71 -5.04
N ILE A 120 1.68 0.47 -4.46
CA ILE A 120 0.62 1.27 -3.83
C ILE A 120 -0.35 1.86 -4.86
N ALA A 121 0.11 2.15 -6.09
CA ALA A 121 -0.76 2.64 -7.15
C ALA A 121 -1.84 1.61 -7.58
N PRO A 122 -1.50 0.36 -7.92
CA PRO A 122 -2.52 -0.66 -8.17
C PRO A 122 -3.29 -1.05 -6.90
N ALA A 123 -2.76 -0.82 -5.69
CA ALA A 123 -3.52 -1.00 -4.45
C ALA A 123 -4.75 -0.06 -4.38
N ILE A 124 -4.52 1.24 -4.55
CA ILE A 124 -5.61 2.23 -4.60
C ILE A 124 -6.52 1.97 -5.81
N GLY A 125 -5.93 1.62 -6.97
CA GLY A 125 -6.68 1.24 -8.16
C GLY A 125 -7.62 0.06 -7.93
N ALA A 126 -7.17 -0.97 -7.21
CA ALA A 126 -8.00 -2.13 -6.86
C ALA A 126 -9.20 -1.73 -5.99
N CYS A 127 -9.00 -0.85 -4.98
CA CYS A 127 -10.09 -0.35 -4.14
C CYS A 127 -11.18 0.33 -4.99
N PHE A 128 -10.81 1.33 -5.79
CA PHE A 128 -11.78 2.05 -6.62
C PHE A 128 -12.38 1.19 -7.74
N SER A 129 -11.61 0.25 -8.30
CA SER A 129 -12.12 -0.70 -9.27
C SER A 129 -13.23 -1.58 -8.67
N VAL A 130 -13.06 -2.05 -7.43
CA VAL A 130 -14.06 -2.83 -6.72
C VAL A 130 -15.28 -1.97 -6.36
N ILE A 131 -15.07 -0.74 -5.88
CA ILE A 131 -16.16 0.17 -5.50
C ILE A 131 -17.02 0.57 -6.71
N PHE A 132 -16.40 0.94 -7.83
CA PHE A 132 -17.13 1.32 -9.05
C PHE A 132 -17.61 0.11 -9.88
N GLY A 133 -17.13 -1.10 -9.55
CA GLY A 133 -17.33 -2.27 -10.40
C GLY A 133 -16.75 -2.06 -11.80
N ALA A 134 -15.55 -1.48 -11.88
CA ALA A 134 -14.84 -1.24 -13.13
C ALA A 134 -14.41 -2.57 -13.77
N THR A 135 -14.61 -2.70 -15.08
CA THR A 135 -14.27 -3.89 -15.89
C THR A 135 -13.93 -3.45 -17.31
N CYS A 136 -13.22 -4.29 -18.08
CA CYS A 136 -12.79 -3.94 -19.44
C CYS A 136 -13.92 -3.51 -20.38
N SER A 137 -15.15 -3.96 -20.15
CA SER A 137 -16.33 -3.60 -20.95
C SER A 137 -16.98 -2.27 -20.55
N LYS A 138 -16.57 -1.66 -19.43
CA LYS A 138 -17.12 -0.39 -18.94
C LYS A 138 -16.20 0.77 -19.28
N ASP A 139 -16.79 1.85 -19.78
CA ASP A 139 -16.08 3.08 -20.15
C ASP A 139 -15.80 3.96 -18.92
N ARG A 140 -16.84 4.59 -18.36
CA ARG A 140 -16.69 5.62 -17.31
C ARG A 140 -16.00 5.10 -16.06
N GLU A 141 -16.42 3.94 -15.53
CA GLU A 141 -15.85 3.40 -14.29
C GLU A 141 -14.37 3.06 -14.45
N THR A 142 -13.99 2.44 -15.55
CA THR A 142 -12.60 2.09 -15.85
C THR A 142 -11.75 3.34 -16.07
N ALA A 143 -12.24 4.29 -16.88
CA ALA A 143 -11.54 5.55 -17.12
C ALA A 143 -11.34 6.35 -15.82
N THR A 144 -12.36 6.41 -14.96
CA THR A 144 -12.27 7.07 -13.65
C THR A 144 -11.24 6.38 -12.75
N THR A 145 -11.27 5.05 -12.63
CA THR A 145 -10.26 4.31 -11.84
C THR A 145 -8.85 4.56 -12.37
N MET A 146 -8.63 4.52 -13.69
CA MET A 146 -7.30 4.76 -14.26
C MET A 146 -6.80 6.19 -14.02
N ARG A 147 -7.68 7.21 -14.09
CA ARG A 147 -7.32 8.59 -13.74
C ARG A 147 -6.95 8.74 -12.26
N ILE A 148 -7.67 8.06 -11.37
CA ILE A 148 -7.34 8.00 -9.95
C ILE A 148 -5.95 7.41 -9.74
N VAL A 149 -5.64 6.29 -10.39
CA VAL A 149 -4.31 5.66 -10.32
C VAL A 149 -3.22 6.59 -10.83
N ALA A 150 -3.45 7.31 -11.94
CA ALA A 150 -2.50 8.29 -12.47
C ALA A 150 -2.22 9.43 -11.46
N ARG A 151 -3.26 9.93 -10.79
CA ARG A 151 -3.12 10.94 -9.73
C ARG A 151 -2.31 10.42 -8.54
N ILE A 152 -2.59 9.21 -8.08
CA ILE A 152 -1.83 8.55 -7.00
C ILE A 152 -0.36 8.34 -7.39
N LEU A 153 -0.08 7.94 -8.63
CA LEU A 153 1.29 7.83 -9.14
C LEU A 153 2.00 9.17 -9.12
N GLY A 154 1.33 10.27 -9.50
CA GLY A 154 1.87 11.62 -9.38
C GLY A 154 2.25 11.98 -7.94
N THR A 155 1.36 11.67 -6.99
CA THR A 155 1.64 11.85 -5.56
C THR A 155 2.86 11.05 -5.11
N ILE A 156 2.98 9.78 -5.52
CA ILE A 156 4.13 8.93 -5.17
C ILE A 156 5.42 9.45 -5.81
N ALA A 157 5.37 9.89 -7.07
CA ALA A 157 6.53 10.36 -7.83
C ALA A 157 7.22 11.56 -7.15
N ASN A 158 6.42 12.48 -6.59
CA ASN A 158 6.91 13.63 -5.81
C ASN A 158 7.61 13.25 -4.51
N GLU A 159 7.46 11.99 -4.09
CA GLU A 159 7.95 11.47 -2.82
C GLU A 159 9.18 10.56 -2.97
N THR A 160 9.76 10.49 -4.16
CA THR A 160 10.93 9.66 -4.46
C THR A 160 12.26 10.35 -4.07
N GLY A 161 13.35 9.58 -4.13
CA GLY A 161 14.72 10.07 -3.95
C GLY A 161 15.23 10.19 -2.50
N PRO A 162 15.46 9.06 -1.78
CA PRO A 162 15.19 7.66 -2.13
C PRO A 162 13.74 7.19 -1.84
N CYS A 163 13.27 6.12 -2.49
CA CYS A 163 11.91 5.59 -2.28
C CYS A 163 11.67 5.14 -0.83
N CYS A 164 10.51 5.48 -0.26
CA CYS A 164 10.10 5.05 1.08
C CYS A 164 8.65 4.56 1.04
N CYS A 165 8.45 3.25 1.22
CA CYS A 165 7.11 2.64 1.16
C CYS A 165 6.15 3.25 2.18
N LYS A 166 6.59 3.48 3.43
CA LYS A 166 5.73 4.06 4.47
C LYS A 166 5.31 5.50 4.18
N ASN A 167 6.22 6.30 3.61
CA ASN A 167 5.87 7.65 3.14
C ASN A 167 4.85 7.60 2.00
N PHE A 168 5.02 6.66 1.06
CA PHE A 168 4.05 6.47 -0.01
C PHE A 168 2.69 6.05 0.52
N VAL A 169 2.60 5.15 1.51
CA VAL A 169 1.32 4.78 2.16
C VAL A 169 0.61 6.04 2.67
N ARG A 170 1.30 6.83 3.51
CA ARG A 170 0.72 8.02 4.12
C ARG A 170 0.24 9.03 3.06
N LYS A 171 1.08 9.36 2.08
CA LYS A 171 0.75 10.36 1.05
C LYS A 171 -0.36 9.87 0.13
N SER A 172 -0.34 8.59 -0.24
CA SER A 172 -1.40 8.00 -1.07
C SER A 172 -2.72 7.89 -0.34
N LEU A 173 -2.75 7.61 0.97
CA LEU A 173 -4.00 7.61 1.75
C LEU A 173 -4.56 9.02 1.93
N VAL A 174 -3.72 10.01 2.24
CA VAL A 174 -4.15 11.43 2.28
C VAL A 174 -4.73 11.87 0.93
N GLU A 175 -4.14 11.45 -0.18
CA GLU A 175 -4.68 11.78 -1.50
C GLU A 175 -5.96 10.97 -1.80
N ALA A 176 -6.01 9.70 -1.40
CA ALA A 176 -7.17 8.86 -1.59
C ALA A 176 -8.39 9.38 -0.82
N THR A 177 -8.25 9.92 0.39
CA THR A 177 -9.39 10.52 1.12
C THR A 177 -9.97 11.73 0.40
N LYS A 178 -9.14 12.56 -0.24
CA LYS A 178 -9.63 13.64 -1.12
C LYS A 178 -10.41 13.10 -2.30
N ILE A 179 -9.87 12.07 -2.96
CA ILE A 179 -10.53 11.42 -4.10
C ILE A 179 -11.85 10.76 -3.68
N VAL A 180 -11.89 10.11 -2.51
CA VAL A 180 -13.12 9.55 -1.92
C VAL A 180 -14.16 10.65 -1.75
N LYS A 181 -13.79 11.81 -1.21
CA LYS A 181 -14.69 12.96 -1.08
C LYS A 181 -15.20 13.47 -2.43
N GLU A 182 -14.32 13.57 -3.42
CA GLU A 182 -14.66 14.05 -4.76
C GLU A 182 -15.55 13.07 -5.56
N GLN A 183 -15.31 11.76 -5.44
CA GLN A 183 -15.94 10.74 -6.29
C GLN A 183 -17.12 10.03 -5.63
N LEU A 184 -17.10 9.89 -4.30
CA LEU A 184 -18.09 9.14 -3.53
C LEU A 184 -18.93 10.04 -2.61
N CYS A 185 -18.60 11.33 -2.50
CA CYS A 185 -19.19 12.25 -1.53
C CYS A 185 -19.06 11.77 -0.07
N VAL A 186 -18.03 10.98 0.23
CA VAL A 186 -17.73 10.44 1.57
C VAL A 186 -16.59 11.22 2.21
N SER A 187 -16.72 11.54 3.50
CA SER A 187 -15.66 12.23 4.25
C SER A 187 -15.05 11.28 5.27
N LEU A 188 -13.85 10.77 4.99
CA LEU A 188 -13.08 9.99 5.95
C LEU A 188 -12.27 10.91 6.86
N PRO A 189 -12.24 10.67 8.17
CA PRO A 189 -11.40 11.44 9.08
C PRO A 189 -9.90 11.18 8.81
N LEU A 190 -9.08 12.19 9.09
CA LEU A 190 -7.62 12.11 9.15
C LEU A 190 -7.20 12.73 10.49
N VAL A 191 -7.51 12.04 11.58
CA VAL A 191 -7.43 12.56 12.96
C VAL A 191 -5.99 12.87 13.36
N ASN A 192 -5.01 12.20 12.73
CA ASN A 192 -3.60 12.37 13.06
C ASN A 192 -2.86 13.26 12.03
N GLU A 193 -3.07 14.57 12.09
CA GLU A 193 -2.39 15.54 11.21
C GLU A 193 -0.87 15.68 11.52
N ASN A 194 -0.44 15.22 12.70
CA ASN A 194 0.92 15.35 13.22
C ASN A 194 1.68 14.02 13.30
N ILE A 195 1.49 13.14 12.31
CA ILE A 195 2.27 11.88 12.26
C ILE A 195 3.78 12.18 12.24
N ALA A 196 4.45 11.69 13.28
CA ALA A 196 5.90 11.65 13.41
C ALA A 196 6.43 10.29 12.96
N CYS A 197 7.26 10.26 11.91
CA CYS A 197 7.82 9.00 11.41
C CYS A 197 8.90 8.47 12.36
N LYS A 198 8.65 7.31 12.96
CA LYS A 198 9.63 6.59 13.81
C LYS A 198 10.49 5.55 13.09
N HIS A 199 10.47 5.54 11.75
CA HIS A 199 11.16 4.51 10.95
C HIS A 199 12.39 5.03 10.19
N SER A 200 12.81 6.28 10.40
CA SER A 200 13.94 6.88 9.68
C SER A 200 15.20 6.01 9.73
N ASP A 201 15.47 5.43 10.89
CA ASP A 201 16.72 4.72 11.16
C ASP A 201 16.70 3.28 10.63
N ARG A 202 15.53 2.76 10.27
CA ARG A 202 15.33 1.41 9.69
C ARG A 202 15.52 1.37 8.18
N HIS A 203 15.80 2.51 7.53
CA HIS A 203 15.77 2.61 6.08
C HIS A 203 17.04 2.02 5.42
N PRO A 204 16.95 0.90 4.67
CA PRO A 204 18.12 0.11 4.29
C PRO A 204 19.03 0.79 3.25
N HIS A 205 18.49 1.74 2.47
CA HIS A 205 19.24 2.51 1.47
C HIS A 205 19.14 4.03 1.71
N GLY A 206 19.01 4.44 2.97
CA GLY A 206 19.01 5.84 3.41
C GLY A 206 17.64 6.52 3.43
N CYS A 207 17.39 7.34 4.46
CA CYS A 207 16.16 8.11 4.62
C CYS A 207 16.23 9.45 3.88
N ARG A 208 15.08 9.95 3.41
CA ARG A 208 14.93 11.31 2.83
C ARG A 208 15.06 12.45 3.85
N LYS A 209 14.99 12.13 5.15
CA LYS A 209 15.09 13.07 6.28
C LYS A 209 14.26 14.33 6.05
N GLU A 210 14.88 15.51 6.04
CA GLU A 210 14.23 16.82 5.96
C GLU A 210 13.41 17.01 4.68
N LYS A 211 13.63 16.20 3.63
CA LYS A 211 12.79 16.18 2.41
C LYS A 211 11.46 15.44 2.59
N CYS A 212 11.27 14.72 3.70
CA CYS A 212 10.04 14.00 4.02
C CYS A 212 9.23 14.79 5.05
N SER A 213 7.97 15.08 4.74
CA SER A 213 7.07 15.85 5.62
C SER A 213 6.71 15.17 6.95
N TYR A 214 7.16 13.93 7.16
CA TYR A 214 6.94 13.16 8.39
C TYR A 214 8.23 13.03 9.24
N PHE A 215 9.36 13.57 8.78
CA PHE A 215 10.62 13.50 9.53
C PHE A 215 10.69 14.59 10.61
N GLY A 216 11.17 14.24 11.80
CA GLY A 216 11.47 15.21 12.87
C GLY A 216 10.27 15.97 13.43
N LYS A 217 9.04 15.46 13.25
CA LYS A 217 7.86 15.98 13.95
C LYS A 217 7.84 15.41 15.37
N ASP A 218 7.57 16.23 16.37
CA ASP A 218 7.35 15.76 17.73
C ASP A 218 5.94 15.15 17.84
N THR A 219 5.83 14.04 18.55
CA THR A 219 4.52 13.49 18.96
C THR A 219 4.10 14.31 20.19
N ILE A 220 3.16 15.23 20.03
CA ILE A 220 2.57 15.97 21.17
C ILE A 220 1.57 15.05 21.88
#